data_AF-A0AAE8LQ55-F1
#
_entry.id   AF-A0AAE8LQ55-F1
#
_cell.length_a   1.000
_cell.length_b   1.000
_cell.length_c   1.000
_cell.angle_alpha   90.00
_cell.angle_beta   90.00
_cell.angle_gamma   90.00
#
_symmetry.space_group_name_H-M   'P 1'
#
loop_
_entity.id
_entity.type
_entity.pdbx_description
1 polymer ?
#
loop_
_entity_poly.entity_id
_entity_poly.type
_entity_poly.pdbx_seq_one_letter_code
_entity_poly.pdbx_strand_id
1 'polypeptide(L)'
;MLLTALALNATLKPSASADKSSTESLLGLIIEELDILGIKTEMIRLADHDIKPGVTSDEGQGDAWPAVREEILGADMLFFGTPIWLGQPSSVCKRALERMDAFLDETDEQGRMLSYGKVAAVAERLQEGSRQDPPGLCCS
;
A
#
# COMPACT_ATOMS: atom_id res chain seq x y z
N MET A 1 19.82 2.79 -13.91
CA MET A 1 18.38 2.47 -13.83
C MET A 1 17.74 3.52 -12.96
N LEU A 2 16.55 4.00 -13.32
CA LEU A 2 15.79 4.92 -12.48
C LEU A 2 15.03 4.09 -11.45
N LEU A 3 15.16 4.40 -10.16
CA LEU A 3 14.43 3.68 -9.10
C LEU A 3 12.93 3.98 -9.20
N THR A 4 12.11 2.98 -8.92
CA THR A 4 10.65 3.11 -8.86
C THR A 4 10.12 2.90 -7.45
N ALA A 5 9.10 3.65 -7.07
CA ALA A 5 8.42 3.54 -5.78
C ALA A 5 6.91 3.43 -5.96
N LEU A 6 6.29 2.50 -5.26
CA LEU A 6 4.84 2.30 -5.25
C LEU A 6 4.28 2.61 -3.88
N ALA A 7 3.25 3.46 -3.81
CA ALA A 7 2.51 3.79 -2.61
C ALA A 7 1.12 3.12 -2.63
N LEU A 8 0.86 2.21 -1.71
CA LEU A 8 -0.46 1.60 -1.52
C LEU A 8 -1.25 2.40 -0.47
N ASN A 9 -2.36 2.98 -0.89
CA ASN A 9 -3.27 3.73 -0.02
C ASN A 9 -4.45 2.83 0.39
N ALA A 10 -4.38 2.31 1.61
CA ALA A 10 -5.38 1.44 2.22
C ALA A 10 -6.48 2.22 2.99
N THR A 11 -6.80 3.44 2.55
CA THR A 11 -7.99 4.15 3.02
C THR A 11 -9.25 3.32 2.82
N LEU A 12 -10.28 3.56 3.66
CA LEU A 12 -11.61 2.98 3.47
C LEU A 12 -12.46 3.77 2.46
N LYS A 13 -12.01 4.98 2.08
CA LYS A 13 -12.76 5.89 1.21
C LYS A 13 -12.33 5.68 -0.25
N PRO A 14 -13.23 5.22 -1.14
CA PRO A 14 -12.92 5.17 -2.58
C PRO A 14 -12.78 6.58 -3.16
N SER A 15 -12.12 6.71 -4.30
CA SER A 15 -11.91 7.97 -5.05
C SER A 15 -13.18 8.66 -5.49
N ALA A 16 -14.28 7.92 -5.64
CA ALA A 16 -15.59 8.50 -5.89
C ALA A 16 -16.17 9.26 -4.67
N SER A 17 -15.58 9.13 -3.48
CA SER A 17 -16.04 9.84 -2.27
C SER A 17 -15.70 11.33 -2.34
N ALA A 18 -16.62 12.19 -1.93
CA ALA A 18 -16.38 13.64 -1.87
C ALA A 18 -15.31 14.03 -0.82
N ASP A 19 -15.05 13.17 0.15
CA ASP A 19 -14.11 13.39 1.23
C ASP A 19 -12.66 13.09 0.82
N LYS A 20 -11.74 14.02 1.12
CA LYS A 20 -10.30 13.79 0.98
C LYS A 20 -9.81 12.68 1.93
N SER A 21 -8.91 11.82 1.43
CA SER A 21 -8.23 10.83 2.25
C SER A 21 -7.04 11.46 2.99
N SER A 22 -7.06 11.43 4.31
CA SER A 22 -5.94 11.89 5.14
C SER A 22 -4.68 11.05 4.95
N THR A 23 -4.83 9.76 4.62
CA THR A 23 -3.74 8.84 4.32
C THR A 23 -3.09 9.18 2.97
N GLU A 24 -3.89 9.62 2.00
CA GLU A 24 -3.36 10.11 0.72
C GLU A 24 -2.47 11.33 0.89
N SER A 25 -2.88 12.30 1.70
CA SER A 25 -2.06 13.48 1.95
C SER A 25 -0.71 13.13 2.58
N LEU A 26 -0.67 12.14 3.48
CA LEU A 26 0.57 11.67 4.09
C LEU A 26 1.48 10.98 3.07
N LEU A 27 0.92 10.07 2.25
CA LEU A 27 1.67 9.41 1.18
C LEU A 27 2.14 10.42 0.12
N GLY A 28 1.36 11.46 -0.14
CA GLY A 28 1.71 12.55 -1.05
C GLY A 28 2.98 13.28 -0.62
N LEU A 29 3.16 13.55 0.68
CA LEU A 29 4.40 14.16 1.19
C LEU A 29 5.63 13.27 0.94
N ILE A 30 5.47 11.95 1.10
CA ILE A 30 6.56 11.00 0.83
C ILE A 30 6.88 10.99 -0.67
N ILE A 31 5.85 10.96 -1.51
CA ILE A 31 5.99 10.98 -2.97
C ILE A 31 6.68 12.27 -3.44
N GLU A 32 6.29 13.43 -2.92
CA GLU A 32 6.91 14.72 -3.27
C GLU A 32 8.43 14.72 -2.98
N GLU A 33 8.84 14.17 -1.84
CA GLU A 33 10.27 14.05 -1.50
C GLU A 33 11.01 13.06 -2.42
N LEU A 34 10.38 11.94 -2.78
CA LEU A 34 10.96 10.97 -3.72
C LEU A 34 11.10 11.52 -5.13
N ASP A 35 10.13 12.32 -5.57
CA ASP A 35 10.15 12.99 -6.87
C ASP A 35 11.32 14.01 -6.94
N ILE A 36 11.61 14.72 -5.85
CA ILE A 36 12.79 15.61 -5.74
C ILE A 36 14.10 14.82 -5.90
N LEU A 37 14.15 13.58 -5.42
CA LEU A 37 15.29 12.68 -5.57
C LEU A 37 15.35 12.01 -6.97
N GLY A 38 14.40 12.30 -7.85
CA GLY A 38 14.33 11.75 -9.21
C GLY A 38 13.86 10.30 -9.27
N ILE A 39 13.17 9.82 -8.23
CA ILE A 39 12.58 8.48 -8.16
C ILE A 39 11.19 8.54 -8.79
N LYS A 40 10.87 7.62 -9.71
CA LYS A 40 9.53 7.57 -10.30
C LYS A 40 8.57 6.96 -9.29
N THR A 41 7.51 7.68 -8.94
CA THR A 41 6.52 7.24 -7.96
C THR A 41 5.18 6.90 -8.62
N GLU A 42 4.43 5.97 -8.03
CA GLU A 42 3.04 5.67 -8.36
C GLU A 42 2.22 5.46 -7.08
N MET A 43 0.93 5.80 -7.08
CA MET A 43 0.04 5.55 -5.95
C MET A 43 -1.20 4.76 -6.39
N ILE A 44 -1.46 3.64 -5.72
CA ILE A 44 -2.66 2.83 -5.91
C ILE A 44 -3.56 2.95 -4.68
N ARG A 45 -4.80 3.38 -4.89
CA ARG A 45 -5.82 3.40 -3.84
C ARG A 45 -6.59 2.08 -3.82
N LEU A 46 -6.32 1.26 -2.82
CA LEU A 46 -6.87 -0.10 -2.71
C LEU A 46 -8.40 -0.14 -2.57
N ALA A 47 -9.04 0.94 -2.10
CA ALA A 47 -10.49 1.04 -2.03
C ALA A 47 -11.18 1.17 -3.40
N ASP A 48 -10.44 1.48 -4.46
CA ASP A 48 -10.97 1.56 -5.84
C ASP A 48 -10.96 0.21 -6.55
N HIS A 49 -10.31 -0.80 -5.95
CA HIS A 49 -10.14 -2.12 -6.52
C HIS A 49 -10.96 -3.15 -5.74
N ASP A 50 -11.64 -4.04 -6.46
CA ASP A 50 -12.32 -5.19 -5.85
C ASP A 50 -11.28 -6.25 -5.47
N ILE A 51 -10.70 -6.11 -4.28
CA ILE A 51 -9.73 -7.05 -3.70
C ILE A 51 -10.51 -8.05 -2.86
N LYS A 52 -10.57 -9.29 -3.34
CA LYS A 52 -11.26 -10.36 -2.64
C LYS A 52 -10.47 -10.80 -1.40
N PRO A 53 -11.15 -11.21 -0.32
CA PRO A 53 -10.49 -11.83 0.83
C PRO A 53 -9.93 -13.19 0.43
N GLY A 54 -8.73 -13.52 0.90
CA GLY A 54 -8.04 -14.77 0.60
C GLY A 54 -6.54 -14.67 0.84
N VAL A 55 -5.82 -15.76 0.59
CA VAL A 55 -4.36 -15.84 0.80
C VAL A 55 -3.60 -16.31 -0.45
N THR A 56 -4.30 -16.55 -1.56
CA THR A 56 -3.69 -16.97 -2.83
C THR A 56 -3.35 -15.79 -3.75
N SER A 57 -2.73 -16.03 -4.91
CA SER A 57 -2.43 -14.95 -5.87
C SER A 57 -3.66 -14.46 -6.65
N ASP A 58 -4.74 -15.24 -6.74
CA ASP A 58 -5.99 -14.92 -7.47
C ASP A 58 -7.18 -15.70 -6.87
N GLU A 59 -8.22 -15.01 -6.37
CA GLU A 59 -9.46 -15.65 -5.88
C GLU A 59 -10.55 -15.79 -6.97
N GLY A 60 -10.17 -15.66 -8.24
CA GLY A 60 -11.01 -15.87 -9.40
C GLY A 60 -11.82 -14.66 -9.85
N GLN A 61 -12.79 -14.88 -10.74
CA GLN A 61 -13.45 -13.86 -11.57
C GLN A 61 -13.77 -12.53 -10.84
N GLY A 62 -13.13 -11.44 -11.28
CA GLY A 62 -13.36 -10.09 -10.78
C GLY A 62 -12.40 -9.65 -9.66
N ASP A 63 -11.48 -10.51 -9.22
CA ASP A 63 -10.40 -10.09 -8.31
C ASP A 63 -9.43 -9.15 -9.02
N ALA A 64 -9.27 -7.94 -8.49
CA ALA A 64 -8.33 -6.95 -8.99
C ALA A 64 -6.92 -7.13 -8.41
N TRP A 65 -6.75 -8.03 -7.42
CA TRP A 65 -5.46 -8.27 -6.76
C TRP A 65 -4.32 -8.64 -7.72
N PRO A 66 -4.50 -9.51 -8.74
CA PRO A 66 -3.40 -9.91 -9.63
C PRO A 66 -2.70 -8.71 -10.30
N ALA A 67 -3.46 -7.71 -10.73
CA ALA A 67 -2.91 -6.50 -11.35
C ALA A 67 -2.15 -5.63 -10.34
N VAL A 68 -2.71 -5.42 -9.13
CA VAL A 68 -2.03 -4.69 -8.05
C VAL A 68 -0.72 -5.40 -7.65
N ARG A 69 -0.74 -6.73 -7.64
CA ARG A 69 0.41 -7.59 -7.37
C ARG A 69 1.52 -7.40 -8.40
N GLU A 70 1.20 -7.32 -9.68
CA GLU A 70 2.19 -7.06 -10.74
C GLU A 70 2.91 -5.72 -10.52
N GLU A 71 2.18 -4.66 -10.15
CA GLU A 71 2.77 -3.36 -9.84
C GLU A 71 3.70 -3.41 -8.61
N ILE A 72 3.31 -4.14 -7.56
CA ILE A 72 4.16 -4.36 -6.37
C ILE A 72 5.48 -5.05 -6.75
N LEU A 73 5.41 -6.06 -7.62
CA LEU A 73 6.61 -6.78 -8.08
C LEU A 73 7.49 -5.92 -8.98
N GLY A 74 6.90 -5.02 -9.77
CA GLY A 74 7.62 -4.08 -10.63
C GLY A 74 8.29 -2.91 -9.90
N ALA A 75 7.91 -2.62 -8.66
CA ALA A 75 8.43 -1.49 -7.89
C ALA A 75 9.69 -1.84 -7.08
N ASP A 76 10.70 -0.96 -7.05
CA ASP A 76 11.89 -1.14 -6.20
C ASP A 76 11.60 -0.84 -4.72
N MET A 77 10.68 0.09 -4.46
CA MET A 77 10.28 0.53 -3.12
C MET A 77 8.77 0.44 -2.95
N LEU A 78 8.31 0.02 -1.76
CA LEU A 78 6.90 -0.09 -1.43
C LEU A 78 6.58 0.73 -0.18
N PHE A 79 5.67 1.68 -0.30
CA PHE A 79 5.13 2.46 0.81
C PHE A 79 3.70 2.03 1.07
N PHE A 80 3.38 1.63 2.29
CA PHE A 80 2.04 1.17 2.64
C PHE A 80 1.40 2.17 3.61
N GLY A 81 0.41 2.91 3.13
CA GLY A 81 -0.35 3.88 3.92
C GLY A 81 -1.68 3.31 4.40
N THR A 82 -1.93 3.31 5.71
CA THR A 82 -3.21 2.87 6.28
C THR A 82 -3.74 3.87 7.31
N PRO A 83 -5.05 4.16 7.34
CA PRO A 83 -5.65 4.78 8.50
C PRO A 83 -5.67 3.79 9.67
N ILE A 84 -5.54 4.31 10.89
CA ILE A 84 -5.72 3.53 12.11
C ILE A 84 -7.05 3.90 12.74
N TRP A 85 -7.88 2.88 12.93
CA TRP A 85 -9.19 2.96 13.56
C TRP A 85 -9.22 1.99 14.73
N LEU A 86 -9.55 2.47 15.93
CA LEU A 86 -9.59 1.66 17.16
C LEU A 86 -8.29 0.89 17.43
N GLY A 87 -7.14 1.50 17.13
CA GLY A 87 -5.82 0.88 17.29
C GLY A 87 -5.56 -0.27 16.30
N GLN A 88 -6.29 -0.34 15.19
CA GLN A 88 -6.15 -1.37 14.16
C GLN A 88 -5.98 -0.75 12.77
N PRO A 89 -5.18 -1.37 11.90
CA PRO A 89 -5.17 -1.05 10.47
C PRO A 89 -6.53 -1.26 9.84
N SER A 90 -6.78 -0.57 8.72
CA SER A 90 -8.03 -0.69 8.00
C SER A 90 -8.29 -2.12 7.53
N SER A 91 -9.57 -2.49 7.34
CA SER A 91 -9.91 -3.78 6.74
C SER A 91 -9.32 -3.94 5.35
N VAL A 92 -9.20 -2.85 4.59
CA VAL A 92 -8.56 -2.84 3.26
C VAL A 92 -7.06 -3.17 3.38
N CYS A 93 -6.37 -2.62 4.37
CA CYS A 93 -4.97 -2.92 4.67
C CYS A 93 -4.80 -4.41 5.00
N LYS A 94 -5.62 -4.92 5.93
CA LYS A 94 -5.57 -6.33 6.36
C LYS A 94 -5.80 -7.29 5.19
N ARG A 95 -6.80 -7.03 4.34
CA ARG A 95 -7.02 -7.82 3.11
C ARG A 95 -5.77 -7.83 2.25
N ALA A 96 -5.23 -6.68 1.90
CA ALA A 96 -4.03 -6.62 1.06
C ALA A 96 -2.84 -7.36 1.69
N LEU A 97 -2.63 -7.26 3.00
CA LEU A 97 -1.59 -8.00 3.71
C LEU A 97 -1.83 -9.53 3.70
N GLU A 98 -3.05 -9.99 3.90
CA GLU A 98 -3.42 -11.42 3.75
C GLU A 98 -3.12 -11.91 2.34
N ARG A 99 -3.39 -11.08 1.33
CA ARG A 99 -3.08 -11.38 -0.07
C ARG A 99 -1.59 -11.33 -0.39
N MET A 100 -0.80 -10.63 0.43
CA MET A 100 0.66 -10.64 0.32
C MET A 100 1.29 -11.95 0.82
N ASP A 101 0.57 -12.77 1.58
CA ASP A 101 1.04 -14.09 2.03
C ASP A 101 1.41 -14.99 0.84
N ALA A 102 0.68 -14.86 -0.29
CA ALA A 102 0.98 -15.53 -1.55
C ALA A 102 2.39 -15.24 -2.10
N PHE A 103 3.02 -14.11 -1.73
CA PHE A 103 4.39 -13.81 -2.16
C PHE A 103 5.45 -14.68 -1.46
N LEU A 104 5.13 -15.31 -0.33
CA LEU A 104 6.09 -16.11 0.44
C LEU A 104 6.35 -17.49 -0.19
N ASP A 105 5.42 -17.97 -1.01
CA ASP A 105 5.53 -19.25 -1.72
C ASP A 105 6.19 -19.13 -3.10
N GLU A 106 6.46 -17.91 -3.58
CA GLU A 106 7.05 -17.66 -4.89
C GLU A 106 8.51 -17.19 -4.79
N THR A 107 9.41 -17.96 -5.41
CA THR A 107 10.84 -17.64 -5.52
C THR A 107 11.20 -17.29 -6.96
N ASP A 108 12.13 -16.36 -7.15
CA ASP A 108 12.69 -16.04 -8.47
C ASP A 108 13.50 -17.23 -9.03
N GLU A 109 13.92 -17.14 -10.30
CA GLU A 109 14.73 -18.19 -10.95
C GLU A 109 16.08 -18.47 -10.24
N GLN A 110 16.46 -17.65 -9.26
CA GLN A 110 17.66 -17.80 -8.43
C GLN A 110 17.35 -18.27 -7.00
N GLY A 111 16.11 -18.66 -6.69
CA GLY A 111 15.70 -19.18 -5.40
C GLY A 111 15.58 -18.12 -4.30
N ARG A 112 15.50 -16.84 -4.65
CA ARG A 112 15.29 -15.73 -3.70
C ARG A 112 13.82 -15.40 -3.62
N MET A 113 13.36 -14.96 -2.45
CA MET A 113 12.02 -14.39 -2.33
C MET A 113 11.86 -13.19 -3.27
N LEU A 114 10.69 -13.03 -3.90
CA LEU A 114 10.39 -11.92 -4.81
C LEU A 114 10.52 -10.53 -4.16
N SER A 115 10.57 -10.45 -2.82
CA SER A 115 10.80 -9.25 -2.03
C SER A 115 12.29 -8.88 -1.84
N TYR A 116 13.22 -9.71 -2.32
CA TYR A 116 14.65 -9.51 -2.07
C TYR A 116 15.17 -8.23 -2.76
N GLY A 117 15.65 -7.28 -1.97
CA GLY A 117 16.13 -5.98 -2.44
C GLY A 117 15.08 -4.85 -2.42
N LYS A 118 13.83 -5.13 -2.03
CA LYS A 118 12.78 -4.12 -1.88
C LYS A 118 12.79 -3.51 -0.49
N VAL A 119 12.64 -2.20 -0.39
CA VAL A 119 12.45 -1.48 0.88
C VAL A 119 10.95 -1.26 1.11
N ALA A 120 10.43 -1.72 2.23
CA ALA A 120 9.05 -1.50 2.65
C ALA A 120 9.00 -0.50 3.81
N ALA A 121 8.14 0.52 3.71
CA ALA A 121 7.88 1.46 4.79
C ALA A 121 6.37 1.58 5.04
N VAL A 122 5.98 1.64 6.32
CA VAL A 122 4.57 1.76 6.73
C VAL A 122 4.31 3.16 7.24
N ALA A 123 3.26 3.80 6.70
CA ALA A 123 2.81 5.12 7.11
C ALA A 123 1.41 5.02 7.72
N GLU A 124 1.32 5.24 9.03
CA GLU A 124 0.07 5.12 9.78
C GLU A 124 -0.41 6.50 10.25
N ARG A 125 -1.73 6.74 10.15
CA ARG A 125 -2.35 7.91 10.79
C ARG A 125 -3.49 7.47 11.69
N LEU A 126 -3.37 7.78 12.98
CA LEU A 126 -4.46 7.65 13.95
C LEU A 126 -5.57 8.66 13.62
N GLN A 127 -6.78 8.17 13.39
CA GLN A 127 -7.98 9.00 13.43
C GLN A 127 -8.65 8.84 14.80
N GLU A 128 -8.25 9.69 15.75
CA GLU A 128 -9.04 9.94 16.96
C GLU A 128 -10.26 10.78 16.55
N GLY A 129 -11.45 10.43 17.02
CA GLY A 129 -12.72 11.02 16.57
C GLY A 129 -12.68 12.56 16.45
N SER A 130 -13.08 13.08 15.28
CA SER A 130 -13.34 14.49 14.97
C SER A 130 -12.22 15.53 15.22
N ARG A 131 -10.99 15.14 15.60
CA ARG A 131 -9.86 16.06 15.71
C ARG A 131 -8.78 15.74 14.67
N GLN A 132 -8.59 16.67 13.75
CA GLN A 132 -7.45 16.68 12.83
C GLN A 132 -6.20 17.12 13.60
N ASP A 133 -5.59 16.21 14.34
CA ASP A 133 -4.24 16.42 14.87
C ASP A 133 -3.17 15.99 13.83
N PRO A 134 -2.00 16.65 13.80
CA PRO A 134 -0.97 16.43 12.78
C PRO A 134 -0.31 15.04 12.88
N PRO A 135 0.20 14.49 11.78
CA PRO A 135 0.75 13.13 11.75
C PRO A 135 2.03 13.02 12.60
N GLY A 136 2.01 12.13 13.60
CA GLY A 136 3.20 11.69 14.30
C GLY A 136 3.79 10.47 13.58
N LEU A 137 5.08 10.54 13.22
CA LEU A 137 5.83 9.42 12.68
C LEU A 137 6.19 8.48 13.83
N CYS A 138 5.60 7.28 13.89
CA CYS A 138 5.98 6.26 14.85
C CYS A 138 6.86 5.23 14.12
N CYS A 139 8.17 5.24 14.38
CA CYS A 139 9.08 4.19 13.94
C CYS A 139 8.93 3.00 14.89
N SER A 140 8.61 1.82 14.36
CA SER A 140 8.73 0.52 15.05
C SER A 140 9.77 -0.34 14.34
#